data_AF-A0A0Q5U704-F1
#
_entry.id   AF-A0A0Q5U704-F1
#
_cell.length_a   1.000
_cell.length_b   1.000
_cell.length_c   1.000
_cell.angle_alpha   90.00
_cell.angle_beta   90.00
_cell.angle_gamma   90.00
#
_symmetry.space_group_name_H-M   'P 1'
#
loop_
_entity.id
_entity.type
_entity.pdbx_description
1 polymer ?
#
loop_
_entity_poly.entity_id
_entity_poly.type
_entity_poly.pdbx_seq_one_letter_code
_entity_poly.pdbx_strand_id
1 'polypeptide(L)'
;MQGLAHKGGLLSGFHKFFLTLRHKSRLSTDVYTLLFLCDFISFFILLFGFPKFVYRYKYSTSVLETYIQGNKVPFTFLLMLIVQFITIVTERAIYLRKALIYKIFFHFISIVGIHIWMFFLVPYITAHSFGETAPVLFYLIKCLHMLLSAYQIRCGYPKRILGNVFTKGYSLVNYIAFKIYLEIPFLYILRTMLDWVCIDTTLTVMEWIKMEDIFQSVFIVRCYRQMDTDFPVLRGEPKALYSKLLIGGTIILILIALIWSPLFLFALVGTVDFQKLTNRIILNNYASDSMMLYDAVDVTAIKFYENSISLWNMPPPDKERLLHDLKNGAKLEIHLTLTLKCNLTPEAVIYETTYALTENKVQTRDKLIRLMSANFTNEHVIVPNILPKFLTIQRQQANAKFIKDYDAGPKESSVAGVHRGRGFSVAGVGRGRGFVAEESRKCRRR
;
A
#
# COMPACT_ATOMS: atom_id res chain seq x y z
N MET A 1 -58.60 25.72 26.16
CA MET A 1 -57.80 25.71 27.42
C MET A 1 -56.41 25.23 27.06
N GLN A 2 -55.51 26.17 26.74
CA GLN A 2 -54.41 26.59 27.62
C GLN A 2 -53.34 25.50 27.75
N GLY A 3 -52.19 25.71 27.10
CA GLY A 3 -51.06 24.81 27.25
C GLY A 3 -49.86 25.14 26.37
N LEU A 4 -49.16 26.24 26.72
CA LEU A 4 -47.77 26.54 26.37
C LEU A 4 -47.50 27.03 24.94
N ALA A 5 -47.85 28.30 24.76
CA ALA A 5 -46.97 29.26 24.11
C ALA A 5 -45.55 29.18 24.70
N HIS A 6 -44.65 28.45 24.05
CA HIS A 6 -43.22 28.75 24.09
C HIS A 6 -42.56 28.23 22.80
N LYS A 7 -41.50 28.93 22.39
CA LYS A 7 -40.39 28.47 21.52
C LYS A 7 -40.48 28.82 20.04
N GLY A 8 -40.38 30.12 19.75
CA GLY A 8 -39.58 30.64 18.64
C GLY A 8 -38.07 30.47 18.88
N GLY A 9 -37.65 29.29 19.35
CA GLY A 9 -36.23 28.95 19.56
C GLY A 9 -35.67 28.23 18.34
N LEU A 10 -34.37 28.35 18.11
CA LEU A 10 -33.64 27.73 16.99
C LEU A 10 -33.95 26.22 16.83
N LEU A 11 -34.14 25.50 17.95
CA LEU A 11 -34.55 24.08 18.00
C LEU A 11 -35.94 23.80 17.42
N SER A 12 -36.90 24.71 17.60
CA SER A 12 -38.26 24.60 17.05
C SER A 12 -38.26 24.75 15.52
N GLY A 13 -37.42 25.66 15.01
CA GLY A 13 -37.16 25.82 13.58
C GLY A 13 -36.51 24.57 12.97
N PHE A 14 -35.50 23.99 13.62
CA PHE A 14 -34.90 22.73 13.19
C PHE A 14 -35.90 21.58 13.16
N HIS A 15 -36.70 21.42 14.23
CA HIS A 15 -37.71 20.38 14.29
C HIS A 15 -38.73 20.53 13.16
N LYS A 16 -39.21 21.76 12.91
CA LYS A 16 -40.14 22.07 11.81
C LYS A 16 -39.51 21.77 10.44
N PHE A 17 -38.24 22.14 10.22
CA PHE A 17 -37.51 21.84 8.98
C PHE A 17 -37.42 20.34 8.70
N PHE A 18 -36.99 19.53 9.68
CA PHE A 18 -36.90 18.08 9.51
C PHE A 18 -38.29 17.43 9.36
N LEU A 19 -39.33 17.98 9.99
CA LEU A 19 -40.71 17.53 9.79
C LEU A 19 -41.21 17.81 8.37
N THR A 20 -40.91 19.00 7.82
CA THR A 20 -41.22 19.36 6.43
C THR A 20 -40.42 18.52 5.44
N LEU A 21 -39.16 18.20 5.77
CA LEU A 21 -38.33 17.28 5.00
C LEU A 21 -38.90 15.85 4.98
N ARG A 22 -39.71 15.44 5.97
CA ARG A 22 -40.30 14.10 6.00
C ARG A 22 -41.59 13.97 5.18
N HIS A 23 -42.45 14.99 5.19
CA HIS A 23 -43.87 14.85 4.81
C HIS A 23 -44.27 15.48 3.47
N LYS A 24 -43.37 16.18 2.77
CA LYS A 24 -43.71 16.78 1.47
C LYS A 24 -43.85 15.71 0.38
N SER A 25 -44.91 15.77 -0.43
CA SER A 25 -45.04 14.94 -1.63
C SER A 25 -43.89 15.25 -2.57
N ARG A 26 -43.02 14.28 -2.79
CA ARG A 26 -41.79 14.44 -3.56
C ARG A 26 -41.86 13.60 -4.83
N LEU A 27 -41.28 14.13 -5.90
CA LEU A 27 -40.94 13.32 -7.06
C LEU A 27 -39.77 12.42 -6.68
N SER A 28 -40.04 11.14 -6.45
CA SER A 28 -39.01 10.18 -6.07
C SER A 28 -38.09 9.90 -7.26
N THR A 29 -36.77 9.96 -7.04
CA THR A 29 -35.75 9.63 -8.04
C THR A 29 -34.79 8.60 -7.47
N ASP A 30 -34.32 7.69 -8.31
CA ASP A 30 -33.29 6.71 -7.95
C ASP A 30 -31.92 7.18 -8.45
N VAL A 31 -31.08 7.62 -7.52
CA VAL A 31 -29.72 8.13 -7.78
C VAL A 31 -28.67 7.18 -7.20
N TYR A 32 -29.08 6.04 -6.63
CA TYR A 32 -28.18 5.13 -5.91
C TYR A 32 -27.07 4.56 -6.79
N THR A 33 -27.36 4.27 -8.05
CA THR A 33 -26.34 3.79 -9.01
C THR A 33 -25.18 4.77 -9.15
N LEU A 34 -25.47 6.07 -9.21
CA LEU A 34 -24.45 7.11 -9.35
C LEU A 34 -23.68 7.30 -8.04
N LEU A 35 -24.36 7.17 -6.88
CA LEU A 35 -23.72 7.17 -5.57
C LEU A 35 -22.71 6.02 -5.44
N PHE A 36 -23.14 4.81 -5.80
CA PHE A 36 -22.30 3.62 -5.78
C PHE A 36 -21.11 3.75 -6.76
N LEU A 37 -21.34 4.30 -7.95
CA LEU A 37 -20.27 4.55 -8.92
C LEU A 37 -19.21 5.52 -8.36
N CYS A 38 -19.64 6.60 -7.70
CA CYS A 38 -18.71 7.54 -7.05
C CYS A 38 -17.90 6.85 -5.95
N ASP A 39 -18.52 6.00 -5.13
CA ASP A 39 -17.81 5.26 -4.08
C ASP A 39 -16.88 4.17 -4.62
N PHE A 40 -17.26 3.53 -5.72
CA PHE A 40 -16.44 2.55 -6.43
C PHE A 40 -15.18 3.22 -6.99
N ILE A 41 -15.33 4.36 -7.68
CA ILE A 41 -14.18 5.14 -8.17
C ILE A 41 -13.32 5.63 -7.00
N SER A 42 -13.95 6.10 -5.91
CA SER A 42 -13.23 6.53 -4.69
C SER A 42 -12.40 5.39 -4.08
N PHE A 43 -12.93 4.17 -4.07
CA PHE A 43 -12.21 2.98 -3.59
C PHE A 43 -10.97 2.69 -4.43
N PHE A 44 -11.07 2.77 -5.76
CA PHE A 44 -9.90 2.59 -6.65
C PHE A 44 -8.87 3.71 -6.51
N ILE A 45 -9.29 4.96 -6.31
CA ILE A 45 -8.37 6.06 -6.04
C ILE A 45 -7.60 5.83 -4.75
N LEU A 46 -8.25 5.33 -3.69
CA LEU A 46 -7.53 4.95 -2.47
C LEU A 46 -6.55 3.80 -2.74
N LEU A 47 -6.99 2.75 -3.44
CA LEU A 47 -6.19 1.57 -3.75
C LEU A 47 -4.90 1.92 -4.51
N PHE A 48 -5.00 2.69 -5.60
CA PHE A 48 -3.86 3.06 -6.44
C PHE A 48 -3.12 4.31 -5.95
N GLY A 49 -3.82 5.21 -5.27
CA GLY A 49 -3.26 6.47 -4.76
C GLY A 49 -2.57 6.35 -3.40
N PHE A 50 -2.53 5.15 -2.81
CA PHE A 50 -1.99 4.90 -1.47
C PHE A 50 -0.65 5.59 -1.13
N PRO A 51 0.37 5.61 -2.01
CA PRO A 51 1.68 6.19 -1.67
C PRO A 51 1.58 7.67 -1.33
N LYS A 52 0.53 8.35 -1.82
CA LYS A 52 0.26 9.77 -1.58
C LYS A 52 -0.53 10.02 -0.29
N PHE A 53 -1.18 9.00 0.27
CA PHE A 53 -1.96 9.09 1.51
C PHE A 53 -1.15 8.68 2.76
N VAL A 54 0.11 8.26 2.60
CA VAL A 54 0.97 7.74 3.68
C VAL A 54 2.28 8.54 3.77
N TYR A 55 2.93 8.52 4.93
CA TYR A 55 4.15 9.28 5.23
C TYR A 55 5.28 9.09 4.19
N ARG A 56 5.77 10.21 3.65
CA ARG A 56 6.71 10.30 2.51
C ARG A 56 8.02 9.56 2.69
N TYR A 57 8.53 9.43 3.91
CA TYR A 57 9.89 8.89 4.12
C TYR A 57 10.03 7.39 3.91
N LYS A 58 8.93 6.66 3.77
CA LYS A 58 8.99 5.20 3.66
C LYS A 58 8.76 4.67 2.24
N TYR A 59 8.09 5.43 1.36
CA TYR A 59 7.57 4.90 0.09
C TYR A 59 7.64 5.95 -1.03
N SER A 60 8.74 5.97 -1.79
CA SER A 60 8.93 6.84 -2.96
C SER A 60 8.57 6.17 -4.29
N THR A 61 8.26 4.89 -4.28
CA THR A 61 8.06 4.05 -5.46
C THR A 61 6.58 3.73 -5.68
N SER A 62 6.29 3.23 -6.88
CA SER A 62 4.97 2.74 -7.25
C SER A 62 4.40 1.77 -6.19
N VAL A 63 3.07 1.76 -6.07
CA VAL A 63 2.27 0.87 -5.20
C VAL A 63 2.88 -0.54 -5.13
N LEU A 64 3.20 -1.08 -6.30
CA LEU A 64 3.69 -2.43 -6.50
C LEU A 64 5.09 -2.66 -5.89
N GLU A 65 6.05 -1.76 -6.13
CA GLU A 65 7.39 -1.86 -5.54
C GLU A 65 7.36 -1.80 -4.01
N THR A 66 6.47 -0.98 -3.47
CA THR A 66 6.33 -0.83 -2.02
C THR A 66 5.76 -2.07 -1.35
N TYR A 67 4.71 -2.68 -1.92
CA TYR A 67 4.11 -3.90 -1.35
C TYR A 67 5.05 -5.11 -1.46
N ILE A 68 5.75 -5.23 -2.59
CA ILE A 68 6.66 -6.34 -2.84
C ILE A 68 7.91 -6.25 -1.96
N GLN A 69 8.47 -5.05 -1.76
CA GLN A 69 9.71 -4.87 -0.99
C GLN A 69 9.48 -4.82 0.52
N GLY A 70 8.37 -4.25 0.97
CA GLY A 70 8.11 -4.03 2.40
C GLY A 70 7.47 -5.22 3.12
N ASN A 71 6.85 -6.16 2.38
CA ASN A 71 6.00 -7.26 2.85
C ASN A 71 5.09 -6.90 4.04
N LYS A 72 4.71 -5.63 4.16
CA LYS A 72 3.94 -5.06 5.26
C LYS A 72 3.00 -4.03 4.66
N VAL A 73 1.71 -4.36 4.63
CA VAL A 73 0.66 -3.42 4.30
C VAL A 73 0.60 -2.37 5.42
N PRO A 74 0.72 -1.06 5.13
CA PRO A 74 0.62 -0.03 6.16
C PRO A 74 -0.74 -0.09 6.85
N PHE A 75 -0.75 -0.08 8.18
CA PHE A 75 -1.98 -0.15 8.97
C PHE A 75 -2.96 0.99 8.66
N THR A 76 -2.44 2.20 8.43
CA THR A 76 -3.25 3.37 8.07
C THR A 76 -3.98 3.18 6.75
N PHE A 77 -3.33 2.59 5.75
CA PHE A 77 -3.94 2.29 4.45
C PHE A 77 -5.06 1.25 4.58
N LEU A 78 -4.81 0.18 5.34
CA LEU A 78 -5.83 -0.84 5.62
C LEU A 78 -7.06 -0.22 6.29
N LEU A 79 -6.86 0.63 7.30
CA LEU A 79 -7.95 1.32 8.00
C LEU A 79 -8.78 2.18 7.04
N MET A 80 -8.14 2.93 6.13
CA MET A 80 -8.83 3.75 5.12
C MET A 80 -9.72 2.90 4.20
N LEU A 81 -9.21 1.76 3.72
CA LEU A 81 -9.99 0.86 2.87
C LEU A 81 -11.17 0.23 3.61
N ILE A 82 -10.96 -0.18 4.87
CA ILE A 82 -12.02 -0.76 5.71
C ILE A 82 -13.13 0.27 5.95
N VAL A 83 -12.78 1.51 6.30
CA VAL A 83 -13.77 2.59 6.50
C VAL A 83 -14.53 2.88 5.21
N GLN A 84 -13.85 2.95 4.07
CA GLN A 84 -14.50 3.15 2.77
C GLN A 84 -15.45 1.98 2.44
N PHE A 85 -15.03 0.75 2.69
CA PHE A 85 -15.86 -0.44 2.47
C PHE A 85 -17.11 -0.46 3.36
N ILE A 86 -16.95 -0.17 4.66
CA ILE A 86 -18.08 -0.07 5.61
C ILE A 86 -19.06 1.03 5.20
N THR A 87 -18.54 2.16 4.71
CA THR A 87 -19.37 3.27 4.19
C THR A 87 -20.23 2.80 3.02
N ILE A 88 -19.66 2.05 2.05
CA ILE A 88 -20.38 1.49 0.91
C ILE A 88 -21.48 0.52 1.35
N VAL A 89 -21.16 -0.40 2.28
CA VAL A 89 -22.08 -1.41 2.80
C VAL A 89 -23.25 -0.74 3.55
N THR A 90 -22.94 0.26 4.39
CA THR A 90 -23.94 0.99 5.18
C THR A 90 -24.86 1.81 4.29
N GLU A 91 -24.31 2.50 3.29
CA GLU A 91 -25.06 3.27 2.31
C GLU A 91 -26.07 2.38 1.56
N ARG A 92 -25.64 1.17 1.16
CA ARG A 92 -26.52 0.18 0.53
C ARG A 92 -27.63 -0.31 1.47
N ALA A 93 -27.30 -0.61 2.73
CA ALA A 93 -28.29 -1.06 3.71
C ALA A 93 -29.37 0.00 3.96
N ILE A 94 -28.97 1.28 4.08
CA ILE A 94 -29.90 2.41 4.24
C ILE A 94 -30.77 2.57 2.99
N TYR A 95 -30.19 2.43 1.80
CA TYR A 95 -30.93 2.49 0.53
C TYR A 95 -32.04 1.43 0.46
N LEU A 96 -31.74 0.17 0.80
CA LEU A 96 -32.69 -0.93 0.73
C LEU A 96 -33.84 -0.80 1.74
N ARG A 97 -33.53 -0.38 2.97
CA ARG A 97 -34.55 -0.14 4.01
C ARG A 97 -35.37 1.13 3.77
N LYS A 98 -35.00 1.95 2.77
CA LYS A 98 -35.64 3.24 2.45
C LYS A 98 -35.74 4.18 3.65
N ALA A 99 -34.81 4.05 4.60
CA ALA A 99 -34.93 4.66 5.91
C ALA A 99 -34.32 6.07 5.90
N LEU A 100 -35.13 7.06 5.51
CA LEU A 100 -34.71 8.44 5.27
C LEU A 100 -34.09 9.13 6.50
N ILE A 101 -34.55 8.78 7.70
CA ILE A 101 -33.99 9.33 8.96
C ILE A 101 -32.53 8.91 9.14
N TYR A 102 -32.24 7.61 9.04
CA TYR A 102 -30.86 7.10 9.13
C TYR A 102 -29.98 7.64 8.01
N LYS A 103 -30.55 7.86 6.82
CA LYS A 103 -29.84 8.50 5.70
C LYS A 103 -29.36 9.91 6.04
N ILE A 104 -30.22 10.73 6.67
CA ILE A 104 -29.86 12.10 7.06
C ILE A 104 -28.73 12.07 8.10
N PHE A 105 -28.85 11.25 9.14
CA PHE A 105 -27.79 11.12 10.16
C PHE A 105 -26.47 10.66 9.54
N PHE A 106 -26.52 9.63 8.71
CA PHE A 106 -25.34 9.10 8.01
C PHE A 106 -24.70 10.15 7.10
N HIS A 107 -25.50 10.96 6.39
CA HIS A 107 -25.00 12.04 5.54
C HIS A 107 -24.26 13.11 6.34
N PHE A 108 -24.81 13.57 7.47
CA PHE A 108 -24.14 14.54 8.34
C PHE A 108 -22.83 13.99 8.91
N ILE A 109 -22.84 12.76 9.43
CA ILE A 109 -21.64 12.09 9.96
C ILE A 109 -20.58 11.95 8.86
N SER A 110 -20.98 11.57 7.64
CA SER A 110 -20.08 11.39 6.50
C SER A 110 -19.45 12.70 6.04
N ILE A 111 -20.21 13.81 6.01
CA ILE A 111 -19.67 15.14 5.69
C ILE A 111 -18.61 15.52 6.71
N VAL A 112 -18.96 15.51 8.00
CA VAL A 112 -18.03 15.90 9.07
C VAL A 112 -16.81 14.99 9.08
N GLY A 113 -17.01 13.68 8.94
CA GLY A 113 -15.95 12.68 8.90
C GLY A 113 -14.96 12.91 7.76
N ILE A 114 -15.43 13.14 6.52
CA ILE A 114 -14.54 13.37 5.37
C ILE A 114 -13.76 14.68 5.52
N HIS A 115 -14.37 15.75 6.03
CA HIS A 115 -13.66 17.02 6.22
C HIS A 115 -12.62 16.92 7.33
N ILE A 116 -12.95 16.29 8.46
CA ILE A 116 -11.97 16.06 9.55
C ILE A 116 -10.83 15.18 9.04
N TRP A 117 -11.17 14.09 8.36
CA TRP A 117 -10.19 13.14 7.83
C TRP A 117 -9.26 13.80 6.79
N MET A 118 -9.83 14.55 5.84
CA MET A 118 -9.06 15.11 4.74
C MET A 118 -8.23 16.34 5.13
N PHE A 119 -8.77 17.24 5.96
CA PHE A 119 -8.08 18.49 6.30
C PHE A 119 -7.21 18.41 7.56
N PHE A 120 -7.51 17.50 8.49
CA PHE A 120 -6.74 17.38 9.74
C PHE A 120 -5.94 16.09 9.78
N LEU A 121 -6.57 14.93 9.53
CA LEU A 121 -5.88 13.64 9.72
C LEU A 121 -4.83 13.37 8.63
N VAL A 122 -5.17 13.57 7.35
CA VAL A 122 -4.24 13.31 6.23
C VAL A 122 -3.01 14.23 6.31
N PRO A 123 -3.12 15.56 6.50
CA PRO A 123 -1.95 16.42 6.67
C PRO A 123 -1.12 16.10 7.92
N TYR A 124 -1.78 15.73 9.03
CA TYR A 124 -1.10 15.31 10.26
C TYR A 124 -0.24 14.05 10.06
N ILE A 125 -0.74 13.07 9.30
CA ILE A 125 -0.03 11.80 9.04
C ILE A 125 0.97 11.91 7.90
N THR A 126 0.69 12.71 6.87
CA THR A 126 1.48 12.77 5.62
C THR A 126 2.55 13.87 5.64
N ALA A 127 2.45 14.85 6.54
CA ALA A 127 3.35 16.00 6.67
C ALA A 127 3.51 16.83 5.38
N HIS A 128 2.53 16.78 4.47
CA HIS A 128 2.48 17.54 3.23
C HIS A 128 1.13 18.22 3.05
N SER A 129 1.11 19.31 2.28
CA SER A 129 -0.12 20.06 1.97
C SER A 129 -0.99 19.31 0.96
N PHE A 130 -2.30 19.61 0.95
CA PHE A 130 -3.36 18.99 0.13
C PHE A 130 -3.17 19.09 -1.42
N GLY A 131 -2.03 19.56 -1.93
CA GLY A 131 -1.81 19.82 -3.36
C GLY A 131 -1.48 18.62 -4.25
N GLU A 132 -1.42 17.39 -3.71
CA GLU A 132 -1.14 16.18 -4.50
C GLU A 132 -2.39 15.68 -5.24
N THR A 133 -2.20 15.13 -6.45
CA THR A 133 -3.30 14.80 -7.38
C THR A 133 -4.30 13.77 -6.82
N ALA A 134 -3.85 12.76 -6.07
CA ALA A 134 -4.72 11.69 -5.57
C ALA A 134 -5.68 12.12 -4.43
N PRO A 135 -5.24 12.80 -3.35
CA PRO A 135 -6.15 13.35 -2.34
C PRO A 135 -7.15 14.36 -2.90
N VAL A 136 -6.73 15.22 -3.85
CA VAL A 136 -7.62 16.19 -4.51
C VAL A 136 -8.70 15.48 -5.31
N LEU A 137 -8.33 14.50 -6.13
CA LEU A 137 -9.30 13.74 -6.94
C LEU A 137 -10.27 12.95 -6.06
N PHE A 138 -9.78 12.32 -4.98
CA PHE A 138 -10.62 11.63 -4.01
C PHE A 138 -11.63 12.58 -3.38
N TYR A 139 -11.18 13.75 -2.91
CA TYR A 139 -12.07 14.73 -2.31
C TYR A 139 -13.12 15.24 -3.29
N LEU A 140 -12.73 15.53 -4.54
CA LEU A 140 -13.66 16.00 -5.57
C LEU A 140 -14.77 14.98 -5.85
N ILE A 141 -14.43 13.70 -5.99
CA ILE A 141 -15.42 12.64 -6.19
C ILE A 141 -16.28 12.45 -4.95
N LYS A 142 -15.72 12.59 -3.74
CA LYS A 142 -16.51 12.57 -2.50
C LYS A 142 -17.45 13.78 -2.39
N CYS A 143 -17.06 14.96 -2.85
CA CYS A 143 -17.95 16.12 -2.97
C CYS A 143 -19.10 15.85 -3.92
N LEU A 144 -18.85 15.22 -5.07
CA LEU A 144 -19.91 14.79 -5.99
C LEU A 144 -20.84 13.76 -5.33
N HIS A 145 -20.30 12.76 -4.62
CA HIS A 145 -21.10 11.80 -3.85
C HIS A 145 -21.98 12.52 -2.81
N MET A 146 -21.42 13.45 -2.04
CA MET A 146 -22.16 14.22 -1.03
C MET A 146 -23.29 15.03 -1.68
N LEU A 147 -23.05 15.65 -2.84
CA LEU A 147 -24.06 16.39 -3.59
C LEU A 147 -25.21 15.47 -4.06
N LEU A 148 -24.88 14.32 -4.65
CA LEU A 148 -25.86 13.33 -5.08
C LEU A 148 -26.66 12.76 -3.89
N SER A 149 -26.00 12.60 -2.74
CA SER A 149 -26.60 12.09 -1.50
C SER A 149 -27.61 13.10 -0.93
N ALA A 150 -27.25 14.39 -0.92
CA ALA A 150 -28.17 15.47 -0.55
C ALA A 150 -29.35 15.58 -1.53
N TYR A 151 -29.10 15.40 -2.83
CA TYR A 151 -30.14 15.36 -3.85
C TYR A 151 -31.12 14.18 -3.64
N GLN A 152 -30.61 12.99 -3.32
CA GLN A 152 -31.45 11.84 -2.96
C GLN A 152 -32.28 12.11 -1.70
N ILE A 153 -31.71 12.75 -0.67
CA ILE A 153 -32.45 13.13 0.55
C ILE A 153 -33.55 14.14 0.25
N ARG A 154 -33.34 15.06 -0.70
CA ARG A 154 -34.34 16.04 -1.15
C ARG A 154 -35.50 15.36 -1.90
N CYS A 155 -35.22 14.45 -2.82
CA CYS A 155 -36.23 13.79 -3.66
C CYS A 155 -36.91 12.60 -2.96
N GLY A 156 -36.26 11.98 -1.96
CA GLY A 156 -36.76 10.78 -1.28
C GLY A 156 -36.61 9.51 -2.12
N TYR A 157 -36.98 8.36 -1.53
CA TYR A 157 -36.83 7.04 -2.17
C TYR A 157 -38.05 6.66 -3.00
N PRO A 158 -37.88 6.03 -4.19
CA PRO A 158 -39.00 5.53 -4.97
C PRO A 158 -39.63 4.29 -4.35
N LYS A 159 -40.90 4.04 -4.68
CA LYS A 159 -41.63 2.88 -4.18
C LYS A 159 -41.05 1.55 -4.69
N ARG A 160 -40.58 1.52 -5.95
CA ARG A 160 -39.95 0.35 -6.59
C ARG A 160 -38.44 0.56 -6.73
N ILE A 161 -37.66 -0.12 -5.88
CA ILE A 161 -36.18 -0.10 -5.88
C ILE A 161 -35.56 -1.46 -6.22
N LEU A 162 -36.36 -2.53 -6.21
CA LEU A 162 -35.87 -3.88 -6.52
C LEU A 162 -35.63 -4.00 -8.03
N GLY A 163 -34.38 -4.34 -8.38
CA GLY A 163 -33.95 -4.60 -9.74
C GLY A 163 -32.52 -4.13 -9.97
N ASN A 164 -31.72 -4.95 -10.64
CA ASN A 164 -30.40 -4.53 -11.08
C ASN A 164 -30.54 -3.51 -12.23
N VAL A 165 -29.70 -2.49 -12.25
CA VAL A 165 -29.72 -1.43 -13.27
C VAL A 165 -29.39 -2.03 -14.64
N PHE A 166 -28.45 -2.97 -14.68
CA PHE A 166 -28.02 -3.63 -15.89
C PHE A 166 -29.09 -4.55 -16.49
N THR A 167 -30.12 -4.93 -15.72
CA THR A 167 -31.19 -5.83 -16.16
C THR A 167 -32.46 -5.10 -16.60
N LYS A 168 -32.41 -3.78 -16.83
CA LYS A 168 -33.57 -2.98 -17.27
C LYS A 168 -33.91 -3.13 -18.76
N GLY A 169 -33.01 -3.70 -19.56
CA GLY A 169 -33.24 -4.00 -20.97
C GLY A 169 -32.39 -5.17 -21.44
N TYR A 170 -32.61 -5.65 -22.67
CA TYR A 170 -32.01 -6.89 -23.19
C TYR A 170 -30.99 -6.67 -24.31
N SER A 171 -30.43 -5.46 -24.42
CA SER A 171 -29.44 -5.11 -25.44
C SER A 171 -28.08 -5.81 -25.21
N LEU A 172 -27.24 -5.87 -26.25
CA LEU A 172 -25.86 -6.38 -26.16
C LEU A 172 -25.03 -5.63 -25.11
N VAL A 173 -25.22 -4.31 -24.97
CA VAL A 173 -24.53 -3.50 -23.96
C VAL A 173 -24.89 -3.95 -22.55
N ASN A 174 -26.18 -4.21 -22.30
CA ASN A 174 -26.65 -4.70 -21.01
C ASN A 174 -26.13 -6.11 -20.71
N TYR A 175 -26.06 -6.99 -21.73
CA TYR A 175 -25.44 -8.30 -21.62
C TYR A 175 -23.97 -8.21 -21.18
N ILE A 176 -23.16 -7.41 -21.88
CA ILE A 176 -21.73 -7.23 -21.57
C ILE A 176 -21.56 -6.61 -20.18
N ALA A 177 -22.30 -5.54 -19.86
CA ALA A 177 -22.22 -4.88 -18.57
C ALA A 177 -22.62 -5.82 -17.41
N PHE A 178 -23.68 -6.61 -17.59
CA PHE A 178 -24.10 -7.60 -16.60
C PHE A 178 -23.05 -8.70 -16.44
N LYS A 179 -22.49 -9.22 -17.53
CA LYS A 179 -21.39 -10.20 -17.48
C LYS A 179 -20.18 -9.66 -16.71
N ILE A 180 -19.71 -8.46 -17.04
CA ILE A 180 -18.61 -7.80 -16.31
C ILE A 180 -18.94 -7.66 -14.83
N TYR A 181 -20.16 -7.27 -14.49
CA TYR A 181 -20.61 -7.15 -13.11
C TYR A 181 -20.53 -8.48 -12.33
N LEU A 182 -20.75 -9.63 -13.00
CA LEU A 182 -20.63 -10.95 -12.38
C LEU A 182 -19.18 -11.43 -12.21
N GLU A 183 -18.27 -10.97 -13.08
CA GLU A 183 -16.85 -11.31 -13.00
C GLU A 183 -16.11 -10.56 -11.88
N ILE A 184 -16.67 -9.46 -11.37
CA ILE A 184 -16.06 -8.73 -10.24
C ILE A 184 -16.10 -9.63 -9.00
N PRO A 185 -14.94 -10.02 -8.43
CA PRO A 185 -14.90 -10.95 -7.31
C PRO A 185 -15.59 -10.35 -6.10
N PHE A 186 -16.31 -11.19 -5.36
CA PHE A 186 -17.04 -10.87 -4.13
C PHE A 186 -18.18 -9.85 -4.27
N LEU A 187 -18.25 -9.04 -5.32
CA LEU A 187 -19.25 -7.97 -5.46
C LEU A 187 -20.67 -8.56 -5.56
N TYR A 188 -20.86 -9.56 -6.43
CA TYR A 188 -22.17 -10.18 -6.64
C TYR A 188 -22.68 -10.87 -5.37
N ILE A 189 -21.85 -11.68 -4.72
CA ILE A 189 -22.22 -12.41 -3.51
C ILE A 189 -22.49 -11.48 -2.33
N LEU A 190 -21.66 -10.44 -2.13
CA LEU A 190 -21.87 -9.45 -1.07
C LEU A 190 -23.18 -8.69 -1.30
N ARG A 191 -23.48 -8.32 -2.55
CA ARG A 191 -24.75 -7.71 -2.92
C ARG A 191 -25.92 -8.63 -2.55
N THR A 192 -25.89 -9.88 -2.97
CA THR A 192 -26.98 -10.83 -2.75
C THR A 192 -27.22 -11.09 -1.26
N MET A 193 -26.15 -11.23 -0.48
CA MET A 193 -26.24 -11.39 0.98
C MET A 193 -26.79 -10.15 1.67
N LEU A 194 -26.33 -8.96 1.29
CA LEU A 194 -26.80 -7.72 1.90
C LEU A 194 -28.27 -7.44 1.56
N ASP A 195 -28.67 -7.73 0.32
CA ASP A 195 -30.06 -7.62 -0.12
C ASP A 195 -30.95 -8.57 0.71
N TRP A 196 -30.53 -9.82 0.95
CA TRP A 196 -31.25 -10.76 1.82
C TRP A 196 -31.36 -10.27 3.27
N VAL A 197 -30.30 -9.69 3.85
CA VAL A 197 -30.31 -9.17 5.23
C VAL A 197 -31.22 -7.94 5.38
N CYS A 198 -31.34 -7.10 4.34
CA CYS A 198 -32.01 -5.81 4.44
C CYS A 198 -33.45 -5.81 3.92
N ILE A 199 -33.84 -6.78 3.10
CA ILE A 199 -35.18 -6.92 2.53
C ILE A 199 -35.97 -7.90 3.39
N ASP A 200 -37.19 -7.51 3.76
CA ASP A 200 -38.12 -8.39 4.45
C ASP A 200 -38.55 -9.53 3.50
N THR A 201 -38.02 -10.74 3.74
CA THR A 201 -38.28 -11.93 2.94
C THR A 201 -38.54 -13.13 3.84
N THR A 202 -39.38 -14.06 3.36
CA THR A 202 -39.65 -15.33 4.04
C THR A 202 -38.69 -16.44 3.59
N LEU A 203 -37.86 -16.18 2.58
CA LEU A 203 -36.93 -17.15 2.02
C LEU A 203 -35.68 -17.29 2.91
N THR A 204 -35.23 -18.53 3.10
CA THR A 204 -33.92 -18.80 3.70
C THR A 204 -32.78 -18.31 2.79
N VAL A 205 -31.58 -18.14 3.35
CA VAL A 205 -30.39 -17.68 2.59
C VAL A 205 -30.15 -18.52 1.33
N MET A 206 -30.26 -19.85 1.45
CA MET A 206 -30.01 -20.77 0.33
C MET A 206 -31.07 -20.66 -0.76
N GLU A 207 -32.34 -20.48 -0.39
CA GLU A 207 -33.43 -20.27 -1.35
C GLU A 207 -33.29 -18.91 -2.05
N TRP A 208 -32.87 -17.88 -1.32
CA TRP A 208 -32.60 -16.56 -1.89
C TRP A 208 -31.46 -16.59 -2.92
N ILE A 209 -30.35 -17.24 -2.58
CA ILE A 209 -29.22 -17.42 -3.52
C ILE A 209 -29.66 -18.22 -4.76
N LYS A 210 -30.42 -19.30 -4.58
CA LYS A 210 -30.98 -20.08 -5.71
C LYS A 210 -31.87 -19.22 -6.61
N MET A 211 -32.73 -18.39 -6.03
CA MET A 211 -33.60 -17.48 -6.79
C MET A 211 -32.80 -16.47 -7.62
N GLU A 212 -31.77 -15.86 -7.03
CA GLU A 212 -30.89 -14.91 -7.72
C GLU A 212 -30.03 -15.58 -8.82
N ASP A 213 -29.56 -16.82 -8.60
CA ASP A 213 -28.83 -17.61 -9.60
C ASP A 213 -29.70 -18.00 -10.81
N ILE A 214 -30.95 -18.42 -10.55
CA ILE A 214 -31.95 -18.67 -11.61
C ILE A 214 -32.21 -17.37 -12.39
N PHE A 215 -32.39 -16.25 -11.70
CA PHE A 215 -32.62 -14.95 -12.33
C PHE A 215 -31.46 -14.56 -13.27
N GLN A 216 -30.20 -14.68 -12.82
CA GLN A 216 -29.03 -14.42 -13.65
C GLN A 216 -29.03 -15.30 -14.90
N SER A 217 -29.23 -16.60 -14.72
CA SER A 217 -29.21 -17.58 -15.82
C SER A 217 -30.29 -17.27 -16.86
N VAL A 218 -31.51 -16.97 -16.41
CA VAL A 218 -32.63 -16.59 -17.29
C VAL A 218 -32.34 -15.28 -18.01
N PHE A 219 -31.80 -14.27 -17.32
CA PHE A 219 -31.46 -12.98 -17.93
C PHE A 219 -30.41 -13.12 -19.04
N ILE A 220 -29.36 -13.90 -18.81
CA ILE A 220 -28.31 -14.18 -19.80
C ILE A 220 -28.91 -14.84 -21.05
N VAL A 221 -29.76 -15.87 -20.86
CA VAL A 221 -30.43 -16.55 -21.99
C VAL A 221 -31.37 -15.61 -22.74
N ARG A 222 -32.11 -14.74 -22.04
CA ARG A 222 -32.98 -13.73 -22.65
C ARG A 222 -32.19 -12.74 -23.51
N CYS A 223 -31.06 -12.22 -23.02
CA CYS A 223 -30.17 -11.36 -23.81
C CYS A 223 -29.61 -12.08 -25.04
N TYR A 224 -29.23 -13.36 -24.92
CA TYR A 224 -28.73 -14.14 -26.05
C TYR A 224 -29.82 -14.32 -27.12
N ARG A 225 -31.06 -14.62 -26.71
CA ARG A 225 -32.22 -14.72 -27.61
C ARG A 225 -32.54 -13.39 -28.31
N GLN A 226 -32.40 -12.27 -27.61
CA GLN A 226 -32.56 -10.95 -28.21
C GLN A 226 -31.47 -10.70 -29.27
N MET A 227 -30.21 -11.02 -28.97
CA MET A 227 -29.10 -10.89 -29.91
C MET A 227 -29.29 -11.76 -31.17
N ASP A 228 -29.78 -13.00 -31.02
CA ASP A 228 -30.14 -13.87 -32.15
C ASP A 228 -31.26 -13.25 -33.02
N THR A 229 -32.16 -12.48 -32.41
CA THR A 229 -33.28 -11.83 -33.11
C THR A 229 -32.80 -10.56 -33.82
N ASP A 230 -31.94 -9.77 -33.18
CA ASP A 230 -31.37 -8.54 -33.74
C ASP A 230 -30.37 -8.85 -34.88
N PHE A 231 -29.64 -9.96 -34.77
CA PHE A 231 -28.64 -10.43 -35.75
C PHE A 231 -28.92 -11.87 -36.20
N PRO A 232 -29.98 -12.10 -37.01
CA PRO A 232 -30.35 -13.44 -37.43
C PRO A 232 -29.27 -14.05 -38.34
N VAL A 233 -28.87 -15.28 -38.02
CA VAL A 233 -27.94 -16.06 -38.82
C VAL A 233 -28.72 -17.08 -39.64
N LEU A 234 -28.45 -17.15 -40.94
CA LEU A 234 -29.03 -18.17 -41.81
C LEU A 234 -28.62 -19.57 -41.36
N ARG A 235 -29.59 -20.47 -41.28
CA ARG A 235 -29.36 -21.84 -40.81
C ARG A 235 -28.65 -22.65 -41.90
N GLY A 236 -27.56 -23.33 -41.54
CA GLY A 236 -26.83 -24.21 -42.45
C GLY A 236 -25.62 -23.58 -43.14
N GLU A 237 -25.36 -22.28 -42.94
CA GLU A 237 -24.17 -21.64 -43.49
C GLU A 237 -22.94 -21.77 -42.55
N PRO A 238 -21.73 -21.99 -43.10
CA PRO A 238 -20.52 -22.03 -42.32
C PRO A 238 -20.20 -20.64 -41.73
N LYS A 239 -19.82 -20.58 -40.45
CA LYS A 239 -19.36 -19.33 -39.81
C LYS A 239 -18.10 -18.79 -40.50
N ALA A 240 -18.08 -17.47 -40.74
CA ALA A 240 -16.96 -16.77 -41.38
C ALA A 240 -15.62 -17.03 -40.67
N LEU A 241 -14.55 -17.20 -41.46
CA LEU A 241 -13.20 -17.49 -40.96
C LEU A 241 -12.71 -16.42 -39.97
N TYR A 242 -12.97 -15.14 -40.25
CA TYR A 242 -12.57 -14.03 -39.37
C TYR A 242 -13.17 -14.15 -37.96
N SER A 243 -14.44 -14.55 -37.81
CA SER A 243 -15.07 -14.73 -36.50
C SER A 243 -14.43 -15.89 -35.72
N LYS A 244 -14.06 -16.98 -36.42
CA LYS A 244 -13.33 -18.11 -35.81
C LYS A 244 -11.92 -17.70 -35.38
N LEU A 245 -11.20 -16.97 -36.23
CA LEU A 245 -9.85 -16.51 -35.95
C LEU A 245 -9.84 -15.47 -34.82
N LEU A 246 -10.83 -14.57 -34.75
CA LEU A 246 -10.88 -13.56 -33.70
C LEU A 246 -11.17 -14.19 -32.35
N ILE A 247 -12.21 -15.02 -32.22
CA ILE A 247 -12.57 -15.64 -30.93
C ILE A 247 -11.54 -16.71 -30.56
N GLY A 248 -11.29 -17.67 -31.46
CA GLY A 248 -10.37 -18.77 -31.22
C GLY A 248 -8.90 -18.32 -31.10
N GLY A 249 -8.47 -17.40 -31.96
CA GLY A 249 -7.12 -16.85 -31.92
C GLY A 249 -6.86 -16.02 -30.66
N THR A 250 -7.85 -15.25 -30.17
CA THR A 250 -7.72 -14.53 -28.89
C THR A 250 -7.55 -15.51 -27.72
N ILE A 251 -8.32 -16.60 -27.69
CA ILE A 251 -8.17 -17.65 -26.65
C ILE A 251 -6.78 -18.29 -26.70
N ILE A 252 -6.30 -18.65 -27.90
CA ILE A 252 -4.96 -19.22 -28.10
C ILE A 252 -3.87 -18.22 -27.65
N LEU A 253 -3.99 -16.94 -28.01
CA LEU A 253 -3.05 -15.90 -27.63
C LEU A 253 -3.00 -15.72 -26.11
N ILE A 254 -4.16 -15.69 -25.43
CA ILE A 254 -4.23 -15.63 -23.97
C ILE A 254 -3.53 -16.83 -23.33
N LEU A 255 -3.73 -18.05 -23.86
CA LEU A 255 -3.05 -19.24 -23.36
C LEU A 255 -1.53 -19.16 -23.53
N ILE A 256 -1.05 -18.71 -24.70
CA ILE A 256 0.37 -18.48 -24.94
C ILE A 256 0.90 -17.44 -23.93
N ALA A 257 0.21 -16.31 -23.76
CA ALA A 257 0.61 -15.28 -22.81
C ALA A 257 0.69 -15.81 -21.38
N LEU A 258 -0.26 -16.65 -20.93
CA LEU A 258 -0.25 -17.25 -19.60
C LEU A 258 0.92 -18.22 -19.39
N ILE A 259 1.27 -19.01 -20.40
CA ILE A 259 2.41 -19.95 -20.34
C ILE A 259 3.74 -19.19 -20.27
N TRP A 260 3.90 -18.13 -21.06
CA TRP A 260 5.17 -17.41 -21.19
C TRP A 260 5.31 -16.24 -20.21
N SER A 261 4.22 -15.71 -19.65
CA SER A 261 4.24 -14.57 -18.72
C SER A 261 5.12 -14.79 -17.48
N PRO A 262 5.13 -15.96 -16.81
CA PRO A 262 6.03 -16.21 -15.68
C PRO A 262 7.50 -16.09 -16.07
N LEU A 263 7.88 -16.67 -17.22
CA LEU A 263 9.26 -16.63 -17.72
C LEU A 263 9.68 -15.20 -18.09
N PHE A 264 8.78 -14.46 -18.76
CA PHE A 264 8.99 -13.06 -19.11
C PHE A 264 9.18 -12.16 -17.88
N LEU A 265 8.37 -12.37 -16.82
CA LEU A 265 8.52 -11.62 -15.57
C LEU A 265 9.85 -11.93 -14.87
N PHE A 266 10.29 -13.19 -14.84
CA PHE A 266 11.60 -13.54 -14.26
C PHE A 266 12.77 -12.87 -14.99
N ALA A 267 12.70 -12.77 -16.33
CA ALA A 267 13.74 -12.10 -17.11
C ALA A 267 13.85 -10.58 -16.82
N LEU A 268 12.75 -9.92 -16.46
CA LEU A 268 12.73 -8.48 -16.18
C LEU A 268 13.15 -8.11 -14.76
N VAL A 269 12.83 -8.94 -13.76
CA VAL A 269 13.01 -8.58 -12.34
C VAL A 269 14.49 -8.51 -11.92
N GLY A 270 15.39 -9.25 -12.58
CA GLY A 270 16.82 -9.29 -12.20
C GLY A 270 17.71 -8.20 -12.81
N THR A 271 17.31 -7.57 -13.91
CA THR A 271 18.23 -6.76 -14.74
C THR A 271 18.31 -5.29 -14.30
N VAL A 272 17.23 -4.74 -13.74
CA VAL A 272 17.10 -3.30 -13.48
C VAL A 272 17.97 -2.80 -12.33
N ASP A 273 18.13 -3.60 -11.27
CA ASP A 273 18.88 -3.20 -10.08
C ASP A 273 20.40 -3.31 -10.27
N PHE A 274 20.85 -4.35 -10.98
CA PHE A 274 22.26 -4.51 -11.33
C PHE A 274 22.74 -3.41 -12.29
N GLN A 275 21.95 -3.05 -13.31
CA GLN A 275 22.30 -1.93 -14.20
C GLN A 275 22.49 -0.60 -13.46
N LYS A 276 21.65 -0.30 -12.47
CA LYS A 276 21.81 0.91 -11.63
C LYS A 276 23.10 0.88 -10.81
N LEU A 277 23.51 -0.29 -10.31
CA LEU A 277 24.75 -0.46 -9.57
C LEU A 277 25.97 -0.31 -10.49
N THR A 278 25.95 -1.01 -11.63
CA THR A 278 27.02 -1.01 -12.63
C THR A 278 27.25 0.39 -13.19
N ASN A 279 26.20 1.14 -13.53
CA ASN A 279 26.31 2.52 -14.01
C ASN A 279 26.96 3.47 -12.98
N ARG A 280 26.74 3.25 -11.67
CA ARG A 280 27.40 4.06 -10.63
C ARG A 280 28.87 3.70 -10.43
N ILE A 281 29.27 2.47 -10.73
CA ILE A 281 30.63 1.97 -10.52
C ILE A 281 31.51 2.22 -11.74
N ILE A 282 30.97 2.14 -12.96
CA ILE A 282 31.68 2.50 -14.20
C ILE A 282 32.21 3.95 -14.15
N LEU A 283 31.53 4.86 -13.46
CA LEU A 283 32.02 6.23 -13.24
C LEU A 283 33.33 6.30 -12.44
N ASN A 284 33.69 5.24 -11.70
CA ASN A 284 34.97 5.09 -11.01
C ASN A 284 35.82 4.02 -11.71
N ASN A 285 36.72 4.48 -12.60
CA ASN A 285 37.57 3.67 -13.49
C ASN A 285 38.41 2.54 -12.85
N TYR A 286 38.55 2.49 -11.51
CA TYR A 286 39.40 1.49 -10.83
C TYR A 286 38.64 0.23 -10.38
N ALA A 287 37.30 0.23 -10.37
CA ALA A 287 36.50 -0.89 -9.87
C ALA A 287 35.67 -1.60 -10.95
N SER A 288 35.70 -1.13 -12.20
CA SER A 288 34.96 -1.71 -13.33
C SER A 288 35.38 -3.16 -13.61
N ASP A 289 36.67 -3.43 -13.68
CA ASP A 289 37.18 -4.68 -14.26
C ASP A 289 36.88 -5.89 -13.38
N SER A 290 36.88 -5.71 -12.06
CA SER A 290 36.50 -6.78 -11.12
C SER A 290 35.00 -7.04 -11.06
N MET A 291 34.17 -6.03 -11.35
CA MET A 291 32.70 -6.15 -11.27
C MET A 291 32.11 -6.74 -12.55
N MET A 292 32.76 -6.53 -13.70
CA MET A 292 32.36 -7.13 -14.98
C MET A 292 32.46 -8.66 -14.99
N LEU A 293 33.15 -9.27 -14.03
CA LEU A 293 33.24 -10.72 -13.88
C LEU A 293 31.98 -11.33 -13.22
N TYR A 294 31.11 -10.51 -12.63
CA TYR A 294 29.96 -10.95 -11.87
C TYR A 294 28.65 -10.61 -12.59
N ASP A 295 27.71 -11.55 -12.59
CA ASP A 295 26.37 -11.31 -13.10
C ASP A 295 25.45 -10.71 -12.03
N ALA A 296 24.31 -10.17 -12.48
CA ALA A 296 23.26 -9.64 -11.60
C ALA A 296 22.78 -10.63 -10.52
N VAL A 297 22.91 -11.93 -10.78
CA VAL A 297 22.49 -13.01 -9.87
C VAL A 297 23.51 -13.25 -8.76
N ASP A 298 24.78 -12.91 -8.98
CA ASP A 298 25.88 -13.18 -8.05
C ASP A 298 26.07 -12.06 -7.03
N VAL A 299 25.50 -10.88 -7.29
CA VAL A 299 25.61 -9.70 -6.44
C VAL A 299 24.32 -9.51 -5.64
N THR A 300 24.44 -9.44 -4.32
CA THR A 300 23.31 -9.18 -3.42
C THR A 300 23.63 -7.99 -2.53
N ALA A 301 22.71 -7.02 -2.44
CA ALA A 301 22.83 -5.93 -1.47
C ALA A 301 22.14 -6.30 -0.16
N ILE A 302 22.79 -5.98 0.96
CA ILE A 302 22.24 -6.20 2.30
C ILE A 302 21.97 -4.84 2.92
N LYS A 303 20.73 -4.59 3.35
CA LYS A 303 20.34 -3.36 4.03
C LYS A 303 20.29 -3.60 5.54
N PHE A 304 21.12 -2.88 6.28
CA PHE A 304 21.06 -2.83 7.73
C PHE A 304 20.04 -1.79 8.19
N TYR A 305 19.38 -2.05 9.33
CA TYR A 305 18.49 -1.10 9.98
C TYR A 305 19.29 -0.14 10.87
N GLU A 306 18.76 1.06 11.10
CA GLU A 306 19.43 2.09 11.91
C GLU A 306 19.53 1.74 13.40
N ASN A 307 18.57 0.96 13.91
CA ASN A 307 18.51 0.54 15.30
C ASN A 307 18.78 -0.96 15.44
N SER A 308 19.50 -1.35 16.48
CA SER A 308 19.63 -2.78 16.83
C SER A 308 18.27 -3.32 17.27
N ILE A 309 18.01 -4.58 16.91
CA ILE A 309 16.83 -5.33 17.34
C ILE A 309 16.94 -5.77 18.81
N SER A 310 18.14 -5.71 19.39
CA SER A 310 18.43 -6.15 20.76
C SER A 310 18.69 -4.96 21.68
N LEU A 311 18.18 -5.04 22.90
CA LEU A 311 18.47 -4.07 23.96
C LEU A 311 19.89 -4.29 24.49
N TRP A 312 20.64 -3.19 24.69
CA TRP A 312 21.99 -3.25 25.25
C TRP A 312 21.94 -3.45 26.77
N ASN A 313 21.90 -4.71 27.20
CA ASN A 313 21.79 -5.11 28.62
C ASN A 313 23.18 -5.23 29.29
N MET A 314 23.91 -4.13 29.41
CA MET A 314 25.18 -4.11 30.15
C MET A 314 24.93 -3.87 31.65
N PRO A 315 25.43 -4.75 32.56
CA PRO A 315 25.34 -4.51 33.99
C PRO A 315 25.99 -3.18 34.39
N PRO A 316 25.44 -2.45 35.39
CA PRO A 316 26.05 -1.23 35.90
C PRO A 316 27.54 -1.34 36.28
N PRO A 317 28.03 -2.40 36.97
CA PRO A 317 29.45 -2.50 37.30
C PRO A 317 30.34 -2.64 36.05
N ASP A 318 29.87 -3.31 35.00
CA ASP A 318 30.60 -3.43 33.74
C ASP A 318 30.64 -2.10 32.98
N LYS A 319 29.58 -1.29 33.10
CA LYS A 319 29.55 0.08 32.57
C LYS A 319 30.61 0.96 33.23
N GLU A 320 30.67 0.95 34.55
CA GLU A 320 31.65 1.72 35.32
C GLU A 320 33.08 1.28 35.01
N ARG A 321 33.29 -0.04 34.89
CA ARG A 321 34.57 -0.61 34.50
C ARG A 321 34.99 -0.21 33.09
N LEU A 322 34.09 -0.26 32.11
CA LEU A 322 34.38 0.16 30.75
C LEU A 322 34.71 1.67 30.69
N LEU A 323 33.99 2.48 31.46
CA LEU A 323 34.27 3.92 31.57
C LEU A 323 35.65 4.19 32.19
N HIS A 324 36.02 3.44 33.22
CA HIS A 324 37.33 3.51 33.85
C HIS A 324 38.45 3.10 32.88
N ASP A 325 38.27 1.98 32.16
CA ASP A 325 39.20 1.51 31.13
C ASP A 325 39.38 2.58 30.03
N LEU A 326 38.28 3.23 29.60
CA LEU A 326 38.32 4.32 28.64
C LEU A 326 39.06 5.55 29.16
N LYS A 327 38.84 5.98 30.40
CA LYS A 327 39.53 7.14 30.97
C LYS A 327 41.03 6.92 31.19
N ASN A 328 41.42 5.70 31.55
CA ASN A 328 42.80 5.37 31.89
C ASN A 328 43.67 4.96 30.68
N GLY A 329 43.17 5.15 29.45
CA GLY A 329 43.95 4.83 28.25
C GLY A 329 44.17 3.32 27.99
N ALA A 330 43.42 2.43 28.65
CA ALA A 330 43.54 0.99 28.42
C ALA A 330 43.34 0.61 26.94
N LYS A 331 44.11 -0.37 26.45
CA LYS A 331 43.97 -0.88 25.08
C LYS A 331 42.61 -1.58 24.94
N LEU A 332 41.74 -1.01 24.10
CA LEU A 332 40.41 -1.53 23.81
C LEU A 332 40.27 -1.82 22.32
N GLU A 333 39.53 -2.88 21.99
CA GLU A 333 39.31 -3.31 20.61
C GLU A 333 37.81 -3.44 20.36
N ILE A 334 37.32 -2.80 19.29
CA ILE A 334 35.95 -2.97 18.82
C ILE A 334 35.99 -4.06 17.74
N HIS A 335 35.30 -5.16 17.99
CA HIS A 335 35.14 -6.24 17.03
C HIS A 335 33.78 -6.13 16.32
N LEU A 336 33.82 -6.19 14.99
CA LEU A 336 32.65 -6.37 14.15
C LEU A 336 32.75 -7.75 13.49
N THR A 337 31.75 -8.58 13.73
CA THR A 337 31.62 -9.91 13.12
C THR A 337 30.38 -9.92 12.22
N LEU A 338 30.56 -10.29 10.96
CA LEU A 338 29.49 -10.51 9.99
C LEU A 338 29.40 -12.01 9.69
N THR A 339 28.26 -12.61 10.00
CA THR A 339 27.98 -14.03 9.71
C THR A 339 27.04 -14.14 8.53
N LEU A 340 27.51 -14.81 7.47
CA LEU A 340 26.81 -14.97 6.20
C LEU A 340 26.46 -16.44 6.01
N LYS A 341 25.19 -16.78 6.24
CA LYS A 341 24.66 -18.14 6.03
C LYS A 341 23.93 -18.23 4.69
N CYS A 342 24.43 -19.01 3.73
CA CYS A 342 23.74 -19.25 2.46
C CYS A 342 22.85 -20.49 2.56
N ASN A 343 21.63 -20.46 2.00
CA ASN A 343 20.73 -21.62 2.04
C ASN A 343 21.26 -22.89 1.35
N LEU A 344 22.25 -22.78 0.45
CA LEU A 344 22.81 -23.93 -0.27
C LEU A 344 24.06 -24.53 0.41
N THR A 345 24.70 -23.79 1.31
CA THR A 345 25.89 -24.28 2.03
C THR A 345 25.56 -24.36 3.52
N PRO A 346 25.71 -25.53 4.16
CA PRO A 346 25.36 -25.69 5.56
C PRO A 346 26.23 -24.82 6.48
N GLU A 347 27.44 -24.49 6.04
CA GLU A 347 28.40 -23.68 6.80
C GLU A 347 28.23 -22.18 6.53
N ALA A 348 28.27 -21.40 7.61
CA ALA A 348 28.23 -19.95 7.55
C ALA A 348 29.64 -19.38 7.36
N VAL A 349 29.77 -18.43 6.46
CA VAL A 349 31.02 -17.69 6.25
C VAL A 349 31.07 -16.55 7.26
N ILE A 350 32.16 -16.45 8.01
CA ILE A 350 32.36 -15.42 9.03
C ILE A 350 33.40 -14.43 8.54
N TYR A 351 33.08 -13.14 8.62
CA TYR A 351 34.01 -12.04 8.39
C TYR A 351 34.19 -11.26 9.69
N GLU A 352 35.43 -11.05 10.10
CA GLU A 352 35.78 -10.32 11.32
C GLU A 352 36.68 -9.15 10.98
N THR A 353 36.39 -8.01 11.60
CA THR A 353 37.23 -6.81 11.54
C THR A 353 37.31 -6.18 12.91
N THR A 354 38.50 -5.68 13.23
CA THR A 354 38.85 -5.22 14.57
C THR A 354 39.40 -3.81 14.49
N TYR A 355 38.81 -2.90 15.27
CA TYR A 355 39.27 -1.54 15.41
C TYR A 355 39.89 -1.34 16.79
N ALA A 356 41.22 -1.26 16.85
CA ALA A 356 41.94 -0.94 18.09
C ALA A 356 41.84 0.56 18.40
N LEU A 357 41.38 0.88 19.62
CA LEU A 357 41.42 2.20 20.25
C LEU A 357 42.77 2.37 20.93
N THR A 358 43.79 2.69 20.13
CA THR A 358 45.12 3.09 20.59
C THR A 358 45.17 4.56 20.97
N GLU A 359 46.23 4.98 21.67
CA GLU A 359 46.44 6.35 22.16
C GLU A 359 46.30 7.42 21.06
N ASN A 360 46.64 7.10 19.81
CA ASN A 360 46.54 8.04 18.67
C ASN A 360 45.10 8.35 18.22
N LYS A 361 44.07 7.74 18.83
CA LYS A 361 42.64 7.90 18.47
C LYS A 361 41.83 8.56 19.60
N VAL A 362 42.43 9.56 20.26
CA VAL A 362 41.84 10.27 21.41
C VAL A 362 40.44 10.81 21.11
N GLN A 363 40.21 11.37 19.93
CA GLN A 363 38.91 11.95 19.56
C GLN A 363 37.75 10.95 19.58
N THR A 364 37.95 9.72 19.10
CA THR A 364 36.92 8.67 19.11
C THR A 364 36.65 8.20 20.53
N ARG A 365 37.71 8.10 21.33
CA ARG A 365 37.67 7.66 22.73
C ARG A 365 36.92 8.66 23.61
N ASP A 366 37.21 9.94 23.48
CA ASP A 366 36.55 11.02 24.23
C ASP A 366 35.07 11.11 23.92
N LYS A 367 34.69 11.00 22.64
CA LYS A 367 33.28 10.96 22.24
C LYS A 367 32.55 9.74 22.80
N LEU A 368 33.21 8.58 22.88
CA LEU A 368 32.64 7.39 23.51
C LEU A 368 32.43 7.56 25.03
N ILE A 369 33.37 8.23 25.71
CA ILE A 369 33.24 8.58 27.14
C ILE A 369 32.03 9.52 27.36
N ARG A 370 31.87 10.55 26.52
CA ARG A 370 30.73 11.47 26.60
C ARG A 370 29.40 10.78 26.35
N LEU A 371 29.34 9.87 25.36
CA LEU A 371 28.16 9.08 25.05
C LEU A 371 27.73 8.18 26.22
N MET A 372 28.68 7.60 26.97
CA MET A 372 28.36 6.69 28.07
C MET A 372 28.13 7.38 29.42
N SER A 373 28.67 8.58 29.63
CA SER A 373 28.57 9.32 30.89
C SER A 373 27.34 10.23 30.99
N ALA A 374 26.82 10.72 29.87
CA ALA A 374 25.65 11.59 29.86
C ALA A 374 24.34 10.81 29.82
N ASN A 375 23.32 11.29 30.52
CA ASN A 375 22.02 10.63 30.55
C ASN A 375 21.22 10.81 29.25
N PHE A 376 21.45 11.88 28.45
CA PHE A 376 20.85 12.04 27.12
C PHE A 376 21.66 13.03 26.26
N THR A 377 22.49 12.53 25.35
CA THR A 377 23.15 13.36 24.31
C THR A 377 22.89 12.77 22.93
N ASN A 378 22.54 13.62 21.95
CA ASN A 378 22.49 13.27 20.53
C ASN A 378 23.91 13.24 19.91
N GLU A 379 24.90 12.78 20.67
CA GLU A 379 26.28 12.69 20.18
C GLU A 379 26.46 11.41 19.35
N HIS A 380 27.05 11.55 18.16
CA HIS A 380 27.36 10.43 17.27
C HIS A 380 28.87 10.17 17.25
N VAL A 381 29.25 8.91 17.48
CA VAL A 381 30.65 8.45 17.39
C VAL A 381 30.88 7.83 16.02
N ILE A 382 31.88 8.33 15.29
CA ILE A 382 32.27 7.79 13.99
C ILE A 382 33.50 6.90 14.19
N VAL A 383 33.35 5.61 13.87
CA VAL A 383 34.47 4.66 13.84
C VAL A 383 34.87 4.45 12.38
N PRO A 384 36.03 4.95 11.94
CA PRO A 384 36.43 4.85 10.54
C PRO A 384 36.79 3.42 10.16
N ASN A 385 36.46 3.05 8.92
CA ASN A 385 36.87 1.80 8.25
C ASN A 385 36.51 0.50 8.99
N ILE A 386 35.43 0.49 9.78
CA ILE A 386 34.98 -0.71 10.48
C ILE A 386 34.03 -1.58 9.65
N LEU A 387 33.19 -1.00 8.79
CA LEU A 387 32.23 -1.75 7.99
C LEU A 387 32.65 -1.70 6.51
N PRO A 388 33.07 -2.83 5.90
CA PRO A 388 33.36 -2.84 4.47
C PRO A 388 32.07 -2.69 3.66
N LYS A 389 32.10 -1.83 2.64
CA LYS A 389 30.97 -1.63 1.73
C LYS A 389 30.82 -2.76 0.71
N PHE A 390 31.92 -3.39 0.31
CA PHE A 390 31.93 -4.50 -0.63
C PHE A 390 32.66 -5.70 -0.03
N LEU A 391 31.94 -6.82 0.01
CA LEU A 391 32.47 -8.09 0.49
C LEU A 391 32.36 -9.10 -0.65
N THR A 392 33.48 -9.71 -1.00
CA THR A 392 33.52 -10.81 -1.98
C THR A 392 33.66 -12.12 -1.23
N ILE A 393 32.84 -13.12 -1.60
CA ILE A 393 32.90 -14.45 -1.00
C ILE A 393 33.47 -15.38 -2.07
N GLN A 394 34.62 -15.97 -1.81
CA GLN A 394 35.27 -16.94 -2.69
C GLN A 394 35.68 -18.15 -1.87
N ARG A 395 35.31 -19.36 -2.31
CA ARG A 395 35.70 -20.63 -1.66
C ARG A 395 35.47 -20.64 -0.14
N GLN A 396 34.29 -20.21 0.29
CA GLN A 396 33.89 -20.11 1.72
C GLN A 396 34.76 -19.17 2.59
N GLN A 397 35.59 -18.34 1.97
CA GLN A 397 36.32 -17.28 2.65
C GLN A 397 35.77 -15.92 2.22
N ALA A 398 35.54 -15.04 3.19
CA ALA A 398 35.12 -13.67 2.95
C ALA A 398 36.35 -12.78 2.78
N ASN A 399 36.51 -12.18 1.60
CA ASN A 399 37.53 -11.19 1.31
C ASN A 399 36.87 -9.81 1.21
N ALA A 400 37.26 -8.90 2.11
CA ALA A 400 36.77 -7.53 2.12
C ALA A 400 37.72 -6.63 1.34
N LYS A 401 37.18 -5.91 0.34
CA LYS A 401 37.88 -4.82 -0.31
C LYS A 401 37.37 -3.50 0.27
N PHE A 402 38.20 -2.86 1.08
CA PHE A 402 38.02 -1.46 1.45
C PHE A 402 38.53 -0.62 0.26
N ILE A 403 37.64 -0.23 -0.64
CA ILE A 403 37.99 0.66 -1.75
C ILE A 403 38.18 2.06 -1.16
N LYS A 404 39.43 2.43 -0.89
CA LYS A 404 39.82 3.67 -0.20
C LYS A 404 39.26 4.95 -0.84
N ASP A 405 38.97 4.94 -2.14
CA ASP A 405 38.48 6.12 -2.87
C ASP A 405 36.97 6.37 -2.75
N TYR A 406 36.21 5.42 -2.19
CA TYR A 406 34.76 5.61 -1.95
C TYR A 406 34.45 6.11 -0.53
N ASP A 407 35.38 5.93 0.42
CA ASP A 407 35.25 6.33 1.83
C ASP A 407 35.96 7.66 2.14
N ALA A 408 36.41 8.38 1.12
CA ALA A 408 36.78 9.79 1.27
C ALA A 408 35.52 10.58 1.62
N GLY A 409 35.31 10.82 2.91
CA GLY A 409 34.41 11.86 3.40
C GLY A 409 34.69 13.19 2.70
N PRO A 410 33.73 14.13 2.72
CA PRO A 410 33.85 15.38 1.97
C PRO A 410 35.17 16.05 2.33
N LYS A 411 36.02 16.28 1.32
CA LYS A 411 37.16 17.18 1.46
C LYS A 411 36.62 18.50 2.01
N GLU A 412 37.17 18.97 3.12
CA GLU A 412 36.96 20.33 3.60
C GLU A 412 37.44 21.28 2.50
N SER A 413 36.55 21.66 1.60
CA SER A 413 36.63 22.92 0.90
C SER A 413 36.08 23.96 1.86
N SER A 414 36.99 24.77 2.38
CA SER A 414 36.68 26.12 2.83
C SER A 414 35.70 26.81 1.86
N VAL A 415 34.80 27.60 2.46
CA VAL A 415 33.85 28.58 1.88
C VAL A 415 32.36 28.21 2.01
N ALA A 416 31.77 28.85 3.04
CA ALA A 416 30.42 29.40 3.15
C ALA A 416 29.18 28.52 2.84
N GLY A 417 28.44 28.22 3.91
CA GLY A 417 26.98 28.42 4.01
C GLY A 417 26.07 27.75 2.98
N VAL A 418 25.31 26.75 3.42
CA VAL A 418 23.83 26.60 3.30
C VAL A 418 23.47 25.12 3.49
N HIS A 419 22.69 24.86 4.54
CA HIS A 419 22.07 23.57 4.84
C HIS A 419 21.23 23.04 3.67
N ARG A 420 21.45 21.79 3.26
CA ARG A 420 20.45 20.90 2.63
C ARG A 420 20.95 19.45 2.58
N GLY A 421 20.46 18.63 3.51
CA GLY A 421 20.72 17.19 3.52
C GLY A 421 19.99 16.50 2.36
N ARG A 422 20.74 15.93 1.41
CA ARG A 422 20.22 15.02 0.39
C ARG A 422 20.68 13.60 0.72
N GLY A 423 19.79 12.81 1.31
CA GLY A 423 19.94 11.37 1.42
C GLY A 423 19.58 10.70 0.10
N PHE A 424 20.57 10.09 -0.57
CA PHE A 424 20.34 9.24 -1.73
C PHE A 424 20.09 7.80 -1.25
N SER A 425 18.86 7.34 -1.42
CA SER A 425 18.46 5.94 -1.24
C SER A 425 18.37 5.31 -2.62
N VAL A 426 19.19 4.28 -2.88
CA VAL A 426 19.00 3.44 -4.06
C VAL A 426 18.64 2.05 -3.55
N ALA A 427 17.36 1.75 -3.71
CA ALA A 427 16.78 0.44 -3.50
C ALA A 427 17.04 -0.43 -4.73
N GLY A 428 17.46 -1.66 -4.47
CA GLY A 428 17.50 -2.73 -5.44
C GLY A 428 17.99 -4.01 -4.78
N VAL A 429 17.08 -4.98 -4.59
CA VAL A 429 17.38 -6.39 -4.30
C VAL A 429 16.22 -7.24 -4.80
N GLY A 430 16.46 -7.94 -5.90
CA GLY A 430 15.74 -9.16 -6.26
C GLY A 430 16.15 -10.33 -5.38
N ARG A 431 15.27 -11.33 -5.27
CA ARG A 431 15.56 -12.60 -4.59
C ARG A 431 16.71 -13.33 -5.30
N GLY A 432 17.91 -13.21 -4.74
CA GLY A 432 18.97 -14.20 -4.80
C GLY A 432 19.23 -14.70 -3.38
N ARG A 433 19.17 -16.02 -3.18
CA ARG A 433 19.68 -16.81 -2.05
C ARG A 433 19.70 -16.08 -0.69
N GLY A 434 18.67 -16.34 0.11
CA GLY A 434 18.54 -15.76 1.45
C GLY A 434 19.79 -16.00 2.31
N PHE A 435 20.35 -14.91 2.81
CA PHE A 435 21.28 -14.90 3.91
C PHE A 435 20.55 -14.46 5.17
N VAL A 436 20.53 -15.34 6.19
CA VAL A 436 20.03 -14.99 7.52
C VAL A 436 21.22 -14.43 8.30
N ALA A 437 21.21 -13.11 8.53
CA ALA A 437 22.16 -12.46 9.42
C ALA A 437 21.60 -12.53 10.84
N GLU A 438 22.21 -13.36 11.68
CA GLU A 438 21.91 -13.47 13.10
C GLU A 438 22.92 -12.60 13.86
N GLU A 439 22.47 -11.48 14.42
CA GLU A 439 23.31 -10.60 15.24
C GLU A 439 23.43 -11.22 16.65
N SER A 440 24.49 -12.02 16.86
CA SER A 440 24.89 -12.44 18.21
C SER A 440 26.20 -11.76 18.59
N ARG A 441 26.12 -10.74 19.43
CA ARG A 441 27.31 -10.13 20.05
C ARG A 441 27.54 -10.79 21.41
N LYS A 442 28.46 -11.74 21.46
CA LYS A 442 29.08 -12.17 22.73
C LYS A 442 30.40 -11.40 22.89
N CYS A 443 30.43 -10.46 23.82
CA CYS A 443 31.70 -9.95 24.33
C CYS A 443 32.32 -11.07 25.19
N ARG A 444 33.33 -11.76 24.67
CA ARG A 444 34.08 -12.79 25.40
C ARG A 444 35.54 -12.36 25.45
N ARG A 445 36.01 -11.94 26.63
CA ARG A 445 37.45 -11.71 26.88
C ARG A 445 38.17 -13.07 26.92
N ARG A 446 39.38 -13.12 26.36
CA ARG A 446 40.44 -14.02 26.83
C ARG A 446 41.24 -13.30 27.91
#